data_AF-A0ABD1PQX2-F1
#
_entry.id   AF-A0ABD1PQX2-F1
#
_cell.length_a   1.000
_cell.length_b   1.000
_cell.length_c   1.000
_cell.angle_alpha   90.00
_cell.angle_beta   90.00
_cell.angle_gamma   90.00
#
_symmetry.space_group_name_H-M   'P 1'
#
loop_
_entity.id
_entity.type
_entity.pdbx_description
1 polymer ?
#
loop_
_entity_poly.entity_id
_entity_poly.type
_entity_poly.pdbx_seq_one_letter_code
_entity_poly.pdbx_strand_id
1 'polypeptide(L)'
;MVAKFLNKYFPVHKTNAIRREISEFVQKDEEPFYETWERFNGLLMKCPHHGYEKWHLCQYFLEGLLSHIQEWLMATSGGELMSKNATEIWSFFQKQADNSQQRSRSSRTEPKRRGIYEIRSSEPSSEIKEVKCMIEDISRKVDLIDNQ
;
A
#
# COMPACT_ATOMS: atom_id res chain seq x y z
N MET A 1 -26.29 26.25 18.11
CA MET A 1 -24.99 26.87 18.46
C MET A 1 -23.85 26.31 17.61
N VAL A 2 -23.79 24.99 17.36
CA VAL A 2 -22.77 24.32 16.50
C VAL A 2 -22.72 24.87 15.06
N ALA A 3 -23.86 25.11 14.41
CA ALA A 3 -23.91 25.61 13.03
C ALA A 3 -23.26 27.00 12.83
N LYS A 4 -23.37 27.91 13.82
CA LYS A 4 -22.72 29.24 13.76
C LYS A 4 -21.20 29.13 13.94
N PHE A 5 -20.73 28.20 14.76
CA PHE A 5 -19.30 27.95 14.96
C PHE A 5 -18.67 27.35 13.70
N LEU A 6 -19.31 26.33 13.12
CA LEU A 6 -18.86 25.73 11.86
C LEU A 6 -18.83 26.75 10.72
N ASN A 7 -19.87 27.58 10.55
CA ASN A 7 -19.84 28.60 9.50
C ASN A 7 -18.74 29.66 9.68
N LYS A 8 -18.31 29.95 10.91
CA LYS A 8 -17.26 30.93 11.19
C LYS A 8 -15.85 30.37 10.95
N TYR A 9 -15.59 29.11 11.33
CA TYR A 9 -14.26 28.51 11.28
C TYR A 9 -14.06 27.52 10.12
N PHE A 10 -15.14 26.92 9.64
CA PHE A 10 -15.20 25.98 8.54
C PHE A 10 -16.29 26.40 7.53
N PRO A 11 -16.08 27.51 6.80
CA PRO A 11 -17.00 27.95 5.77
C PRO A 11 -17.40 26.80 4.85
N VAL A 12 -18.68 26.71 4.51
CA VAL A 12 -19.23 25.61 3.68
C VAL A 12 -18.44 25.42 2.39
N HIS A 13 -17.99 26.50 1.74
CA HIS A 13 -17.18 26.39 0.51
C HIS A 13 -15.84 25.68 0.71
N LYS A 14 -15.17 25.86 1.86
CA LYS A 14 -13.91 25.15 2.18
C LYS A 14 -14.17 23.67 2.44
N THR A 15 -15.23 23.37 3.20
CA THR A 15 -15.67 21.99 3.44
C THR A 15 -15.98 21.29 2.11
N ASN A 16 -16.72 21.93 1.21
CA ASN A 16 -17.06 21.37 -0.10
C ASN A 16 -15.82 21.17 -0.99
N ALA A 17 -14.87 22.10 -0.96
CA ALA A 17 -13.61 21.96 -1.71
C ALA A 17 -12.81 20.72 -1.25
N ILE A 18 -12.64 20.54 0.07
CA ILE A 18 -11.92 19.36 0.60
C ILE A 18 -12.69 18.07 0.34
N ARG A 19 -14.02 18.10 0.45
CA ARG A 19 -14.86 16.93 0.09
C ARG A 19 -14.65 16.48 -1.35
N ARG A 20 -14.57 17.45 -2.27
CA ARG A 20 -14.24 17.18 -3.67
C ARG A 20 -12.83 16.60 -3.83
N GLU A 21 -11.84 17.15 -3.13
CA GLU A 21 -10.47 16.60 -3.13
C GLU A 21 -10.40 15.16 -2.58
N ILE A 22 -11.26 14.80 -1.61
CA ILE A 22 -11.36 13.43 -1.10
C ILE A 22 -11.99 12.50 -2.14
N SER A 23 -13.10 12.89 -2.77
CA SER A 23 -13.81 12.02 -3.73
C SER A 23 -13.12 11.93 -5.09
N GLU A 24 -12.36 12.94 -5.49
CA GLU A 24 -11.59 13.00 -6.73
C GLU A 24 -10.09 12.75 -6.44
N PHE A 25 -9.78 12.07 -5.33
CA PHE A 25 -8.40 11.79 -4.97
C PHE A 25 -7.74 10.94 -6.05
N VAL A 26 -6.55 11.33 -6.48
CA VAL A 26 -5.73 10.55 -7.42
C VAL A 26 -4.29 10.49 -6.90
N GLN A 27 -3.69 9.31 -6.95
CA GLN A 27 -2.27 9.08 -6.69
C GLN A 27 -1.43 9.79 -7.77
N LYS A 28 -0.37 10.48 -7.35
CA LYS A 28 0.53 11.13 -8.31
C LYS A 28 1.50 10.11 -8.92
N ASP A 29 1.99 10.40 -10.12
CA ASP A 29 3.05 9.62 -10.74
C ASP A 29 4.29 9.58 -9.84
N GLU A 30 4.92 8.41 -9.75
CA GLU A 30 6.10 8.13 -8.92
C GLU A 30 5.92 8.33 -7.40
N GLU A 31 4.71 8.65 -6.92
CA GLU A 31 4.41 8.79 -5.48
C GLU A 31 4.33 7.39 -4.82
N PRO A 32 5.21 7.08 -3.84
CA PRO A 32 5.15 5.80 -3.16
C PRO A 32 3.85 5.67 -2.36
N PHE A 33 3.43 4.43 -2.12
CA PHE A 33 2.13 4.15 -1.48
C PHE A 33 1.99 4.82 -0.10
N TYR A 34 3.07 4.87 0.71
CA TYR A 34 3.01 5.51 2.02
C TYR A 34 2.74 7.02 1.94
N GLU A 35 3.34 7.75 0.98
CA GLU A 35 3.10 9.19 0.80
C GLU A 35 1.68 9.44 0.28
N THR A 36 1.21 8.56 -0.61
CA THR A 36 -0.17 8.59 -1.12
C THR A 36 -1.18 8.43 0.01
N TRP A 37 -0.96 7.45 0.89
CA TRP A 37 -1.81 7.20 2.06
C TRP A 37 -1.76 8.36 3.07
N GLU A 38 -0.57 8.89 3.37
CA GLU A 38 -0.41 10.05 4.25
C GLU A 38 -1.13 11.29 3.71
N ARG A 39 -1.05 11.54 2.40
CA ARG A 39 -1.75 12.66 1.75
C ARG A 39 -3.26 12.53 1.85
N PHE A 40 -3.81 11.33 1.62
CA PHE A 40 -5.24 11.06 1.78
C PHE A 40 -5.70 11.32 3.23
N ASN A 41 -4.97 10.77 4.21
CA ASN A 41 -5.25 11.01 5.63
C ASN A 41 -5.15 12.50 6.00
N GLY A 42 -4.20 13.22 5.41
CA GLY A 42 -4.04 14.66 5.56
C GLY A 42 -5.29 15.44 5.12
N LEU A 43 -6.01 15.00 4.08
CA LEU A 43 -7.29 15.61 3.68
C LEU A 43 -8.39 15.39 4.72
N LEU A 44 -8.46 14.18 5.29
CA LEU A 44 -9.44 13.86 6.34
C LEU A 44 -9.18 14.67 7.62
N MET A 45 -7.92 14.85 8.00
CA MET A 45 -7.57 15.70 9.15
C MET A 45 -7.89 17.17 8.94
N LYS A 46 -7.79 17.68 7.69
CA LYS A 46 -8.15 19.07 7.36
C LYS A 46 -9.66 19.31 7.44
N CYS A 47 -10.48 18.28 7.26
CA CYS A 47 -11.93 18.38 7.36
C CYS A 47 -12.55 17.19 8.12
N PRO A 48 -12.41 17.13 9.47
CA PRO A 48 -12.93 16.00 10.26
C PRO A 48 -14.45 15.83 10.17
N HIS A 49 -15.17 16.90 9.81
CA HIS A 49 -16.61 16.94 9.57
C HIS A 49 -16.97 16.74 8.08
N HIS A 50 -16.15 16.02 7.30
CA HIS A 50 -16.36 15.78 5.86
C HIS A 50 -17.66 15.02 5.54
N GLY A 51 -18.20 14.23 6.48
CA GLY A 51 -19.50 13.57 6.36
C GLY A 51 -19.55 12.33 5.46
N TYR A 52 -18.39 11.83 5.02
CA TYR A 52 -18.28 10.56 4.31
C TYR A 52 -18.17 9.40 5.29
N GLU A 53 -18.88 8.32 5.00
CA GLU A 53 -18.73 7.08 5.75
C GLU A 53 -17.40 6.39 5.41
N LYS A 54 -16.89 5.60 6.35
CA LYS A 54 -15.57 4.95 6.22
C LYS A 54 -15.46 4.09 4.96
N TRP A 55 -16.53 3.41 4.56
CA TRP A 55 -16.52 2.57 3.36
C TRP A 55 -16.34 3.41 2.08
N HIS A 56 -16.99 4.57 1.97
CA HIS A 56 -16.81 5.50 0.87
C HIS A 56 -15.36 6.02 0.82
N LEU A 57 -14.75 6.29 1.98
CA LEU A 57 -13.35 6.70 2.04
C LEU A 57 -12.42 5.61 1.52
N CYS A 58 -12.66 4.34 1.88
CA CYS A 58 -11.89 3.22 1.35
C CYS A 58 -12.05 3.09 -0.17
N GLN A 59 -13.27 3.26 -0.68
CA GLN A 59 -13.56 3.23 -2.11
C GLN A 59 -12.84 4.35 -2.86
N TYR A 60 -13.02 5.62 -2.44
CA TYR A 60 -12.36 6.75 -3.09
C TYR A 60 -10.83 6.63 -3.07
N PHE A 61 -10.27 6.15 -1.96
CA PHE A 61 -8.83 5.90 -1.91
C PHE A 61 -8.41 4.85 -2.93
N LEU A 62 -9.08 3.68 -2.96
CA LEU A 62 -8.74 2.59 -3.87
C LEU A 62 -8.89 2.99 -5.35
N GLU A 63 -10.00 3.62 -5.71
CA GLU A 63 -10.27 4.12 -7.07
C GLU A 63 -9.27 5.18 -7.52
N GLY A 64 -8.76 5.97 -6.58
CA GLY A 64 -7.76 6.99 -6.82
C GLY A 64 -6.33 6.47 -7.03
N LEU A 65 -6.06 5.18 -6.77
CA LEU A 65 -4.72 4.62 -6.94
C LEU A 65 -4.40 4.29 -8.40
N LEU A 66 -3.11 4.25 -8.74
CA LEU A 66 -2.64 3.74 -10.02
C LEU A 66 -3.06 2.27 -10.21
N SER A 67 -3.42 1.87 -11.42
CA SER A 67 -3.98 0.52 -11.69
C SER A 67 -3.09 -0.62 -11.18
N HIS A 68 -1.78 -0.55 -11.41
CA HIS A 68 -0.84 -1.56 -10.93
C HIS A 68 -0.73 -1.64 -9.40
N ILE A 69 -1.01 -0.54 -8.69
CA ILE A 69 -1.04 -0.50 -7.22
C ILE A 69 -2.35 -1.13 -6.72
N GLN A 70 -3.47 -0.89 -7.39
CA GLN A 70 -4.74 -1.55 -7.07
C GLN A 70 -4.61 -3.07 -7.21
N GLU A 71 -4.05 -3.54 -8.33
CA GLU A 71 -3.79 -4.97 -8.57
C GLU A 71 -2.88 -5.58 -7.48
N TRP A 72 -1.81 -4.87 -7.12
CA TRP A 72 -0.90 -5.30 -6.06
C TRP A 72 -1.60 -5.41 -4.70
N LEU A 73 -2.48 -4.45 -4.34
CA LEU A 73 -3.27 -4.51 -3.11
C LEU A 73 -4.22 -5.70 -3.11
N MET A 74 -4.90 -5.95 -4.23
CA MET A 74 -5.80 -7.09 -4.40
C MET A 74 -5.04 -8.42 -4.25
N ALA A 75 -3.90 -8.57 -4.91
CA ALA A 75 -3.05 -9.75 -4.80
C ALA A 75 -2.55 -9.98 -3.36
N THR A 76 -2.06 -8.92 -2.71
CA THR A 76 -1.52 -8.99 -1.34
C THR A 76 -2.61 -9.22 -0.28
N SER A 77 -3.86 -8.91 -0.61
CA SER A 77 -5.02 -9.22 0.24
C SER A 77 -5.48 -10.69 0.17
N GLY A 78 -4.91 -11.49 -0.74
CA GLY A 78 -5.40 -12.83 -1.05
C GLY A 78 -6.67 -12.84 -1.91
N GLY A 79 -6.95 -11.74 -2.63
CA GLY A 79 -8.15 -11.58 -3.47
C GLY A 79 -9.43 -11.22 -2.70
N GLU A 80 -9.39 -11.16 -1.36
CA GLU A 80 -10.56 -10.94 -0.51
C GLU A 80 -10.74 -9.48 -0.05
N LEU A 81 -10.02 -8.51 -0.63
CA LEU A 81 -10.12 -7.12 -0.18
C LEU A 81 -11.56 -6.59 -0.25
N MET A 82 -12.30 -6.98 -1.28
CA MET A 82 -13.67 -6.50 -1.53
C MET A 82 -14.73 -7.16 -0.66
N SER A 83 -14.44 -8.30 -0.03
CA SER A 83 -15.37 -8.97 0.89
C SER A 83 -15.21 -8.52 2.35
N LYS A 84 -14.15 -7.75 2.64
CA LYS A 84 -13.84 -7.23 3.98
C LYS A 84 -14.68 -6.01 4.32
N ASN A 85 -14.88 -5.77 5.61
CA ASN A 85 -15.55 -4.56 6.06
C ASN A 85 -14.61 -3.33 5.97
N ALA A 86 -15.19 -2.13 6.02
CA ALA A 86 -14.43 -0.89 5.87
C ALA A 86 -13.29 -0.71 6.89
N THR A 87 -13.44 -1.23 8.11
CA THR A 87 -12.39 -1.13 9.14
C THR A 87 -11.23 -2.07 8.85
N GLU A 88 -11.50 -3.27 8.35
CA GLU A 88 -10.46 -4.21 7.93
C GLU A 88 -9.68 -3.68 6.71
N ILE A 89 -10.38 -3.13 5.72
CA ILE A 89 -9.77 -2.51 4.53
C ILE A 89 -8.89 -1.33 4.96
N TRP A 90 -9.39 -0.48 5.85
CA TRP A 90 -8.63 0.66 6.38
C TRP A 90 -7.33 0.22 7.08
N SER A 91 -7.42 -0.78 7.97
CA SER A 91 -6.27 -1.35 8.66
C SER A 91 -5.28 -2.00 7.68
N PHE A 92 -5.79 -2.62 6.63
CA PHE A 92 -4.96 -3.18 5.56
C PHE A 92 -4.19 -2.09 4.81
N PHE A 93 -4.83 -0.97 4.44
CA PHE A 93 -4.15 0.17 3.83
C PHE A 93 -3.09 0.78 4.75
N GLN A 94 -3.37 0.91 6.05
CA GLN A 94 -2.37 1.37 7.01
C GLN A 94 -1.14 0.45 7.04
N LYS A 95 -1.35 -0.87 7.12
CA LYS A 95 -0.27 -1.86 7.08
C LYS A 95 0.53 -1.79 5.76
N GLN A 96 -0.20 -1.71 4.65
CA GLN A 96 0.18 -1.10 3.37
C GLN A 96 1.28 -0.04 3.43
N ALA A 97 0.89 1.09 3.99
CA ALA A 97 1.70 2.29 4.06
C ALA A 97 2.94 2.07 4.94
N ASP A 98 2.78 1.43 6.09
CA ASP A 98 3.89 1.16 7.01
C ASP A 98 4.96 0.28 6.36
N ASN A 99 4.55 -0.78 5.67
CA ASN A 99 5.44 -1.66 4.91
C ASN A 99 6.17 -0.90 3.78
N SER A 100 5.42 -0.07 3.05
CA SER A 100 5.97 0.76 1.95
C SER A 100 7.00 1.78 2.46
N GLN A 101 6.75 2.39 3.62
CA GLN A 101 7.66 3.33 4.26
C GLN A 101 8.94 2.64 4.75
N GLN A 102 8.81 1.47 5.38
CA GLN A 102 9.96 0.67 5.82
C GLN A 102 10.86 0.28 4.65
N ARG A 103 10.29 -0.22 3.55
CA ARG A 103 11.03 -0.57 2.33
C ARG A 103 11.77 0.64 1.75
N SER A 104 11.13 1.80 1.74
CA SER A 104 11.72 3.05 1.25
C SER A 104 12.89 3.52 2.13
N ARG A 105 12.80 3.35 3.46
CA ARG A 105 13.87 3.68 4.40
C ARG A 105 15.06 2.73 4.25
N SER A 106 14.83 1.43 4.15
CA SER A 106 15.89 0.43 3.93
C SER A 106 16.61 0.65 2.60
N SER A 107 15.91 1.17 1.59
CA SER A 107 16.51 1.54 0.29
C SER A 107 17.37 2.81 0.37
N ARG A 108 17.18 3.69 1.37
CA ARG A 108 17.98 4.90 1.60
C ARG A 108 19.23 4.68 2.45
N THR A 109 19.27 3.61 3.25
CA THR A 109 20.44 3.26 4.10
C THR A 109 21.53 2.51 3.34
N GLU A 110 21.25 1.96 2.17
CA GLU A 110 22.30 1.51 1.24
C GLU A 110 22.85 2.75 0.51
N PRO A 111 24.17 3.03 0.57
CA PRO A 111 24.76 4.10 -0.22
C PRO A 111 24.46 3.83 -1.70
N LYS A 112 23.77 4.76 -2.38
CA LYS A 112 23.65 4.75 -3.84
C LYS A 112 25.04 4.88 -4.45
N ARG A 113 25.73 3.75 -4.63
CA ARG A 113 26.83 3.66 -5.59
C ARG A 113 26.20 3.75 -6.97
N ARG A 114 26.24 4.95 -7.56
CA ARG A 114 25.95 5.12 -8.99
C ARG A 114 26.97 4.29 -9.75
N GLY A 115 26.48 3.31 -10.50
CA GLY A 115 27.26 2.59 -11.50
C GLY A 115 27.19 1.08 -11.34
N ILE A 116 26.79 0.46 -12.47
CA ILE A 116 26.99 -0.96 -12.83
C ILE A 116 25.89 -1.91 -12.32
N TYR A 117 25.24 -2.57 -13.29
CA TYR A 117 24.35 -3.72 -13.08
C TYR A 117 25.14 -4.84 -12.41
N GLU A 118 25.17 -4.87 -11.08
CA GLU A 118 25.58 -6.05 -10.31
C GLU A 118 24.33 -6.72 -9.75
N ILE A 119 24.05 -7.93 -10.24
CA ILE A 119 23.12 -8.86 -9.60
C ILE A 119 23.72 -9.19 -8.24
N ARG A 120 23.34 -8.46 -7.18
CA ARG A 120 23.75 -8.77 -5.82
C ARG A 120 23.05 -10.05 -5.36
N SER A 121 23.83 -11.03 -4.95
CA SER A 121 23.42 -12.21 -4.20
C SER A 121 22.78 -11.79 -2.87
N SER A 122 21.47 -11.55 -2.87
CA SER A 122 20.69 -11.50 -1.64
C SER A 122 20.64 -12.88 -1.02
N GLU A 123 20.79 -12.99 0.30
CA GLU A 123 20.46 -14.25 0.97
C GLU A 123 19.01 -14.62 0.62
N PRO A 124 18.77 -15.84 0.07
CA PRO A 124 17.42 -16.25 -0.27
C PRO A 124 16.54 -16.25 0.99
N SER A 125 15.27 -15.86 0.88
CA SER A 125 14.34 -15.95 2.01
C SER A 125 14.24 -17.40 2.50
N SER A 126 13.81 -17.59 3.75
CA SER A 126 13.66 -18.91 4.38
C SER A 126 12.93 -19.92 3.49
N GLU A 127 11.87 -19.47 2.84
CA GLU A 127 11.04 -20.24 1.92
C GLU A 127 11.83 -20.66 0.67
N ILE A 128 12.66 -19.76 0.13
CA ILE A 128 13.52 -20.05 -1.04
C ILE A 128 14.65 -21.01 -0.64
N LYS A 129 15.21 -20.90 0.57
CA LYS A 129 16.21 -21.83 1.11
C LYS A 129 15.63 -23.24 1.27
N GLU A 130 14.42 -23.36 1.79
CA GLU A 130 13.71 -24.64 1.93
C GLU A 130 13.43 -25.27 0.56
N VAL A 131 12.90 -24.50 -0.39
CA VAL A 131 12.64 -24.99 -1.76
C VAL A 131 13.94 -25.44 -2.42
N LYS A 132 15.04 -24.69 -2.26
CA LYS A 132 16.35 -25.07 -2.79
C LYS A 132 16.85 -26.39 -2.19
N CYS A 133 16.70 -26.58 -0.88
CA CYS A 133 17.06 -27.82 -0.20
C CYS A 133 16.25 -29.02 -0.74
N MET A 134 14.94 -28.85 -0.92
CA MET A 134 14.08 -29.88 -1.50
C MET A 134 14.47 -30.23 -2.95
N ILE A 135 14.85 -29.24 -3.76
CA ILE A 135 15.32 -29.46 -5.14
C ILE A 135 16.60 -30.29 -5.15
N GLU A 136 17.56 -29.98 -4.26
CA GLU A 136 18.81 -30.75 -4.15
C GLU A 136 18.58 -32.19 -3.71
N ASP A 137 17.64 -32.42 -2.78
CA ASP A 137 17.24 -33.77 -2.36
C ASP A 137 16.55 -34.56 -3.48
N ILE A 138 15.69 -33.91 -4.28
CA ILE A 138 15.04 -34.54 -5.42
C ILE A 138 16.07 -34.89 -6.48
N SER A 139 17.01 -33.99 -6.79
CA SER A 139 18.06 -34.24 -7.79
C SER A 139 18.89 -35.47 -7.42
N ARG A 140 19.29 -35.60 -6.15
CA ARG A 140 20.01 -36.78 -5.65
C ARG A 140 19.20 -38.08 -5.82
N LYS A 141 17.87 -38.03 -5.65
CA LYS A 141 17.01 -39.21 -5.84
C LYS A 141 16.86 -39.57 -7.32
N VAL A 142 16.81 -38.59 -8.21
CA VAL A 142 16.78 -38.81 -9.67
C VAL A 142 18.08 -39.48 -10.12
N ASP A 143 19.24 -39.00 -9.67
CA ASP A 143 20.54 -39.57 -10.02
C ASP A 143 20.72 -41.04 -9.53
N LEU A 144 20.01 -41.42 -8.46
CA LEU A 144 20.00 -42.79 -7.94
C LEU A 144 19.10 -43.73 -8.75
N ILE A 145 18.06 -43.18 -9.40
CA ILE A 145 17.16 -43.94 -10.27
C ILE A 145 17.81 -44.14 -11.65
N ASP A 146 18.55 -43.15 -12.15
CA ASP A 146 19.23 -43.22 -13.45
C ASP A 146 20.50 -44.11 -13.42
N ASN A 147 21.00 -44.49 -12.24
CA ASN A 147 22.16 -45.39 -12.04
C ASN A 147 21.76 -46.83 -11.68
N GLN A 148 20.51 -47.22 -11.93
CA GLN A 148 20.01 -48.61 -11.86
C GLN A 148 19.73 -49.16 -13.26
#